data_AF-A0A552EIK3-F1
#
_entry.id   AF-A0A552EIK3-F1
#
_cell.length_a   1.000
_cell.length_b   1.000
_cell.length_c   1.000
_cell.angle_alpha   90.00
_cell.angle_beta   90.00
_cell.angle_gamma   90.00
#
_symmetry.space_group_name_H-M   'P 1'
#
loop_
_entity.id
_entity.type
_entity.pdbx_description
1 polymer ?
#
loop_
_entity_poly.entity_id
_entity_poly.type
_entity_poly.pdbx_seq_one_letter_code
_entity_poly.pdbx_strand_id
1 'polypeptide(L)'
;MTAIITKPEQSGELLLKLSRETVPTIDNGKILELRESGASKAQELAIPGRKDEEWQFTDLSQLWAIDFRAPQTVTIDKNALAVFLLPEAKNSRLVFVNGIYQPELSDISALPPGVSVSNLANAQKDVLVNYLGKEKTPEFFTALNQAGLSDVAVIHVTANTVVTNPIHLLFITVVEEIPRFYQPHSLIVAETGASVNIIENYGALAEHCSDLPVNYSYFTNAVTEIYLEANAEVIHTRVQRESGDGFHIGRTIIEQGRDSRYTLNEINLGAKLCRHNLDILQKGEQTETNLHGLAMITGQQTADTHSAIYLNHPHGISNQLHKCIVDGSAHAIFNGKVFVPKPAQLTNASQLNRNLLISNKARVNTKPELQITADNVKCSHGATISQLEADDLFYLQSRGLSADTARSLLIDAFSAEILAKIPLESLRQRLGQCVACRSVE
;
A
#
# COMPACT_ATOMS: atom_id res chain seq x y z
N MET A 1 -31.98 -13.71 0.94
CA MET A 1 -31.73 -13.62 2.40
C MET A 1 -31.60 -12.15 2.73
N THR A 2 -32.45 -11.65 3.64
CA THR A 2 -32.37 -10.27 4.12
C THR A 2 -31.07 -10.13 4.89
N ALA A 3 -30.09 -9.39 4.35
CA ALA A 3 -28.84 -9.13 5.05
C ALA A 3 -29.18 -8.46 6.39
N ILE A 4 -28.87 -9.13 7.49
CA ILE A 4 -28.89 -8.49 8.80
C ILE A 4 -27.85 -7.39 8.70
N ILE A 5 -28.29 -6.13 8.72
CA ILE A 5 -27.38 -4.99 8.78
C ILE A 5 -26.77 -5.02 10.17
N THR A 6 -25.66 -5.75 10.33
CA THR A 6 -24.81 -5.68 11.51
C THR A 6 -24.36 -4.24 11.66
N LYS A 7 -24.52 -3.67 12.86
CA LYS A 7 -24.06 -2.30 13.11
C LYS A 7 -22.52 -2.29 13.05
N PRO A 8 -21.88 -1.24 12.50
CA PRO A 8 -20.41 -1.14 12.45
C PRO A 8 -19.72 -1.45 13.78
N GLU A 9 -20.31 -1.04 14.90
CA GLU A 9 -19.86 -1.35 16.26
C GLU A 9 -19.70 -2.87 16.51
N GLN A 10 -20.69 -3.67 16.15
CA GLN A 10 -20.66 -5.13 16.33
C GLN A 10 -19.60 -5.79 15.44
N SER A 11 -19.41 -5.28 14.23
CA SER A 11 -18.41 -5.78 13.29
C SER A 11 -16.99 -5.37 13.70
N GLY A 12 -16.81 -4.17 14.24
CA GLY A 12 -15.54 -3.73 14.83
C GLY A 12 -15.14 -4.57 16.05
N GLU A 13 -16.10 -4.86 16.93
CA GLU A 13 -15.90 -5.79 18.05
C GLU A 13 -15.51 -7.20 17.58
N LEU A 14 -16.14 -7.70 16.51
CA LEU A 14 -15.77 -8.98 15.89
C LEU A 14 -14.31 -8.95 15.39
N LEU A 15 -13.91 -7.93 14.63
CA LEU A 15 -12.53 -7.84 14.12
C LEU A 15 -11.51 -7.74 15.26
N LEU A 16 -11.82 -6.99 16.32
CA LEU A 16 -10.96 -6.90 17.50
C LEU A 16 -10.86 -8.26 18.21
N LYS A 17 -11.98 -8.98 18.36
CA LYS A 17 -11.99 -10.33 18.94
C LYS A 17 -11.08 -11.26 18.13
N LEU A 18 -11.24 -11.29 16.80
CA LEU A 18 -10.40 -12.10 15.90
C LEU A 18 -8.91 -11.71 16.00
N SER A 19 -8.62 -10.41 16.09
CA SER A 19 -7.25 -9.91 16.28
C SER A 19 -6.63 -10.53 17.55
N ARG A 20 -7.38 -10.55 18.66
CA ARG A 20 -6.91 -11.09 19.95
C ARG A 20 -6.77 -12.61 19.97
N GLU A 21 -7.51 -13.33 19.13
CA GLU A 21 -7.41 -14.79 19.00
C GLU A 21 -6.12 -15.25 18.30
N THR A 22 -5.43 -14.37 17.59
CA THR A 22 -4.14 -14.69 16.97
C THR A 22 -3.08 -15.02 18.03
N VAL A 23 -2.26 -16.04 17.78
CA VAL A 23 -1.16 -16.43 18.67
C VAL A 23 0.15 -15.85 18.13
N PRO A 24 0.89 -15.06 18.92
CA PRO A 24 2.16 -14.52 18.46
C PRO A 24 3.21 -15.62 18.30
N THR A 25 4.05 -15.48 17.28
CA THR A 25 5.15 -16.42 16.99
C THR A 25 6.20 -16.47 18.09
N ILE A 26 6.29 -15.42 18.91
CA ILE A 26 7.12 -15.38 20.12
C ILE A 26 6.30 -14.89 21.32
N ASP A 27 6.52 -15.53 22.46
CA ASP A 27 6.03 -15.05 23.75
C ASP A 27 7.06 -14.06 24.33
N ASN A 28 6.91 -12.78 23.97
CA ASN A 28 7.76 -11.68 24.40
C ASN A 28 6.89 -10.61 25.06
N GLY A 29 7.21 -10.25 26.31
CA GLY A 29 6.47 -9.24 27.08
C GLY A 29 6.27 -7.93 26.32
N LYS A 30 7.23 -7.50 25.48
CA LYS A 30 7.08 -6.28 24.69
C LYS A 30 6.03 -6.39 23.58
N ILE A 31 5.93 -7.56 22.94
CA ILE A 31 4.93 -7.82 21.90
C ILE A 31 3.53 -7.91 22.54
N LEU A 32 3.43 -8.53 23.71
CA LEU A 32 2.19 -8.54 24.48
C LEU A 32 1.75 -7.12 24.88
N GLU A 33 2.67 -6.27 25.35
CA GLU A 33 2.37 -4.86 25.63
C GLU A 33 1.85 -4.11 24.40
N LEU A 34 2.46 -4.31 23.23
CA LEU A 34 2.01 -3.69 21.99
C LEU A 34 0.59 -4.16 21.63
N ARG A 35 0.31 -5.46 21.73
CA ARG A 35 -1.01 -6.03 21.44
C ARG A 35 -2.08 -5.52 22.38
N GLU A 36 -1.83 -5.49 23.69
CA GLU A 36 -2.77 -4.95 24.67
C GLU A 36 -3.00 -3.45 24.47
N SER A 37 -1.95 -2.68 24.15
CA SER A 37 -2.10 -1.27 23.80
C SER A 37 -2.93 -1.07 22.53
N GLY A 38 -2.70 -1.88 21.49
CA GLY A 38 -3.49 -1.86 20.26
C GLY A 38 -4.96 -2.17 20.53
N ALA A 39 -5.23 -3.19 21.35
CA ALA A 39 -6.57 -3.58 21.73
C ALA A 39 -7.31 -2.47 22.50
N SER A 40 -6.65 -1.85 23.49
CA SER A 40 -7.23 -0.71 24.24
C SER A 40 -7.58 0.44 23.30
N LYS A 41 -6.65 0.82 22.42
CA LYS A 41 -6.87 1.92 21.46
C LYS A 41 -8.00 1.59 20.47
N ALA A 42 -8.08 0.36 19.97
CA ALA A 42 -9.14 -0.06 19.07
C ALA A 42 -10.54 -0.01 19.71
N GLN A 43 -10.63 -0.18 21.04
CA GLN A 43 -11.89 -0.02 21.79
C GLN A 43 -12.26 1.46 22.01
N GLU A 44 -11.28 2.33 22.16
CA GLU A 44 -11.48 3.76 22.43
C GLU A 44 -11.75 4.58 21.16
N LEU A 45 -11.13 4.19 20.04
CA LEU A 45 -11.22 4.90 18.77
C LEU A 45 -12.56 4.68 18.08
N ALA A 46 -13.09 5.74 17.46
CA ALA A 46 -14.29 5.64 16.64
C ALA A 46 -14.04 4.77 15.39
N ILE A 47 -14.99 3.89 15.09
CA ILE A 47 -14.98 3.12 13.85
C ILE A 47 -15.29 4.08 12.70
N PRO A 48 -14.44 4.12 11.65
CA PRO A 48 -14.62 5.05 10.56
C PRO A 48 -15.90 4.77 9.77
N GLY A 49 -16.53 5.85 9.32
CA GLY A 49 -17.70 5.82 8.46
C GLY A 49 -17.86 7.11 7.66
N ARG A 50 -18.90 7.15 6.83
CA ARG A 50 -19.11 8.24 5.85
C ARG A 50 -19.36 9.64 6.45
N LYS A 51 -19.51 9.74 7.77
CA LYS A 51 -19.61 11.02 8.49
C LYS A 51 -18.24 11.60 8.83
N ASP A 52 -17.22 10.74 8.88
CA ASP A 52 -15.85 11.17 9.10
C ASP A 52 -15.29 11.74 7.81
N GLU A 53 -14.66 12.91 7.90
CA GLU A 53 -14.15 13.64 6.72
C GLU A 53 -13.19 12.79 5.89
N GLU A 54 -12.33 12.02 6.57
CA GLU A 54 -11.34 11.14 5.93
C GLU A 54 -11.95 9.92 5.22
N TRP A 55 -13.21 9.59 5.49
CA TRP A 55 -13.89 8.39 4.99
C TRP A 55 -15.20 8.70 4.25
N GLN A 56 -15.52 9.98 4.04
CA GLN A 56 -16.82 10.43 3.49
C GLN A 56 -17.17 9.79 2.14
N PHE A 57 -16.15 9.52 1.31
CA PHE A 57 -16.30 8.94 -0.02
C PHE A 57 -16.12 7.42 -0.05
N THR A 58 -15.73 6.80 1.07
CA THR A 58 -15.35 5.39 1.15
C THR A 58 -16.40 4.61 1.93
N ASP A 59 -17.19 3.82 1.20
CA ASP A 59 -18.29 3.06 1.78
C ASP A 59 -17.81 1.71 2.33
N LEU A 60 -17.79 1.60 3.66
CA LEU A 60 -17.40 0.38 4.38
C LEU A 60 -18.58 -0.55 4.70
N SER A 61 -19.81 -0.22 4.28
CA SER A 61 -21.00 -1.00 4.63
C SER A 61 -20.90 -2.48 4.23
N GLN A 62 -20.30 -2.77 3.07
CA GLN A 62 -20.10 -4.15 2.62
C GLN A 62 -19.01 -4.90 3.41
N LEU A 63 -17.96 -4.20 3.85
CA LEU A 63 -16.95 -4.77 4.74
C LEU A 63 -17.59 -5.17 6.08
N TRP A 64 -18.37 -4.25 6.68
CA TRP A 64 -18.98 -4.46 7.98
C TRP A 64 -20.09 -5.52 7.98
N ALA A 65 -20.66 -5.85 6.83
CA ALA A 65 -21.69 -6.89 6.71
C ALA A 65 -21.14 -8.32 6.73
N ILE A 66 -19.81 -8.52 6.68
CA ILE A 66 -19.18 -9.84 6.56
C ILE A 66 -18.83 -10.41 7.94
N ASP A 67 -19.19 -11.67 8.17
CA ASP A 67 -18.83 -12.45 9.37
C ASP A 67 -17.48 -13.15 9.16
N PHE A 68 -16.39 -12.41 9.34
CA PHE A 68 -15.03 -12.91 9.15
C PHE A 68 -14.64 -14.01 10.14
N ARG A 69 -13.66 -14.81 9.73
CA ARG A 69 -12.97 -15.82 10.55
C ARG A 69 -11.49 -15.52 10.68
N ALA A 70 -10.86 -16.13 11.68
CA ALA A 70 -9.43 -16.03 11.91
C ALA A 70 -8.64 -16.63 10.73
N PRO A 71 -7.38 -16.20 10.52
CA PRO A 71 -6.48 -16.81 9.56
C PRO A 71 -6.34 -18.33 9.76
N GLN A 72 -6.08 -19.04 8.68
CA GLN A 72 -5.79 -20.47 8.70
C GLN A 72 -4.56 -20.75 7.83
N THR A 73 -3.69 -21.64 8.33
CA THR A 73 -2.57 -22.18 7.56
C THR A 73 -3.08 -23.04 6.41
N VAL A 74 -2.58 -22.75 5.21
CA VAL A 74 -2.88 -23.50 4.00
C VAL A 74 -1.58 -23.88 3.31
N THR A 75 -1.57 -25.05 2.67
CA THR A 75 -0.46 -25.47 1.83
C THR A 75 -0.75 -25.09 0.39
N ILE A 76 0.18 -24.39 -0.26
CA ILE A 76 0.06 -24.01 -1.66
C ILE A 76 1.16 -24.64 -2.50
N ASP A 77 0.86 -24.95 -3.76
CA ASP A 77 1.89 -25.34 -4.73
C ASP A 77 2.81 -24.14 -4.98
N LYS A 78 4.14 -24.36 -4.92
CA LYS A 78 5.14 -23.33 -5.22
C LYS A 78 4.96 -22.77 -6.63
N ASN A 79 4.48 -23.57 -7.57
CA ASN A 79 4.23 -23.12 -8.94
C ASN A 79 3.14 -22.06 -9.02
N ALA A 80 2.17 -22.05 -8.09
CA ALA A 80 1.13 -21.03 -8.02
C ALA A 80 1.71 -19.62 -7.78
N LEU A 81 2.89 -19.53 -7.16
CA LEU A 81 3.58 -18.26 -6.92
C LEU A 81 4.34 -17.72 -8.12
N ALA A 82 4.52 -18.48 -9.20
CA ALA A 82 5.31 -18.07 -10.37
C ALA A 82 4.87 -16.71 -10.94
N VAL A 83 3.59 -16.36 -10.75
CA VAL A 83 3.04 -15.07 -11.20
C VAL A 83 3.39 -13.86 -10.33
N PHE A 84 4.09 -14.08 -9.22
CA PHE A 84 4.57 -13.06 -8.30
C PHE A 84 6.09 -13.09 -8.11
N LEU A 85 6.76 -14.19 -8.47
CA LEU A 85 8.22 -14.29 -8.33
C LEU A 85 8.94 -13.31 -9.26
N LEU A 86 9.98 -12.69 -8.70
CA LEU A 86 10.87 -11.75 -9.38
C LEU A 86 12.26 -12.36 -9.48
N PRO A 87 12.86 -12.50 -10.67
CA PRO A 87 14.20 -13.05 -10.83
C PRO A 87 15.27 -12.33 -10.01
N GLU A 88 15.18 -11.00 -9.94
CA GLU A 88 16.12 -10.13 -9.23
C GLU A 88 16.06 -10.31 -7.70
N ALA A 89 14.92 -10.78 -7.17
CA ALA A 89 14.70 -11.04 -5.75
C ALA A 89 14.56 -12.53 -5.43
N LYS A 90 15.10 -13.42 -6.29
CA LYS A 90 14.92 -14.88 -6.16
C LYS A 90 15.36 -15.40 -4.79
N ASN A 91 16.48 -14.87 -4.29
CA ASN A 91 17.16 -15.29 -3.06
C ASN A 91 17.14 -14.20 -1.96
N SER A 92 16.21 -13.26 -2.06
CA SER A 92 15.98 -12.16 -1.11
C SER A 92 14.46 -11.92 -0.94
N ARG A 93 13.70 -12.99 -0.74
CA ARG A 93 12.24 -13.00 -0.65
C ARG A 93 11.75 -13.59 0.66
N LEU A 94 10.81 -12.88 1.30
CA LEU A 94 10.04 -13.34 2.45
C LEU A 94 8.59 -13.52 2.01
N VAL A 95 8.00 -14.70 2.26
CA VAL A 95 6.64 -15.05 1.82
C VAL A 95 5.74 -15.27 3.02
N PHE A 96 4.57 -14.65 2.98
CA PHE A 96 3.47 -14.87 3.91
C PHE A 96 2.25 -15.32 3.12
N VAL A 97 1.61 -16.38 3.59
CA VAL A 97 0.35 -16.87 3.02
C VAL A 97 -0.72 -16.77 4.09
N ASN A 98 -1.83 -16.10 3.78
CA ASN A 98 -2.91 -15.82 4.73
C ASN A 98 -2.41 -15.13 6.02
N GLY A 99 -1.42 -14.24 5.89
CA GLY A 99 -0.78 -13.55 7.02
C GLY A 99 0.23 -14.38 7.82
N ILE A 100 0.50 -15.64 7.43
CA ILE A 100 1.39 -16.55 8.15
C ILE A 100 2.69 -16.74 7.37
N TYR A 101 3.83 -16.60 8.02
CA TYR A 101 5.15 -16.78 7.42
C TYR A 101 5.36 -18.21 6.88
N GLN A 102 5.82 -18.33 5.64
CA GLN A 102 6.09 -19.60 4.96
C GLN A 102 7.59 -19.76 4.67
N PRO A 103 8.37 -20.41 5.55
CA PRO A 103 9.81 -20.54 5.40
C PRO A 103 10.22 -21.31 4.13
N GLU A 104 9.44 -22.29 3.70
CA GLU A 104 9.72 -23.13 2.53
C GLU A 104 9.44 -22.44 1.18
N LEU A 105 8.71 -21.33 1.20
CA LEU A 105 8.45 -20.46 0.04
C LEU A 105 9.37 -19.23 0.01
N SER A 106 10.00 -18.95 1.16
CA SER A 106 10.96 -17.86 1.37
C SER A 106 12.37 -18.30 1.02
N ASP A 107 13.20 -17.35 0.60
CA ASP A 107 14.61 -17.57 0.35
C ASP A 107 15.35 -16.26 0.60
N ILE A 108 16.21 -16.26 1.61
CA ILE A 108 17.01 -15.11 2.05
C ILE A 108 18.51 -15.43 2.02
N SER A 109 18.91 -16.41 1.20
CA SER A 109 20.28 -16.94 1.16
C SER A 109 21.31 -15.99 0.54
N ALA A 110 20.88 -14.98 -0.22
CA ALA A 110 21.76 -14.06 -0.94
C ALA A 110 21.76 -12.62 -0.37
N LEU A 111 21.46 -12.46 0.92
CA LEU A 111 21.55 -11.16 1.57
C LEU A 111 23.02 -10.76 1.78
N PRO A 112 23.42 -9.51 1.45
CA PRO A 112 24.77 -9.06 1.71
C PRO A 112 25.02 -8.86 3.22
N PRO A 113 26.29 -8.81 3.65
CA PRO A 113 26.63 -8.46 5.03
C PRO A 113 25.98 -7.12 5.43
N GLY A 114 25.48 -7.04 6.66
CA GLY A 114 24.79 -5.83 7.14
C GLY A 114 23.31 -5.76 6.76
N VAL A 115 22.73 -6.80 6.16
CA VAL A 115 21.29 -6.90 5.90
C VAL A 115 20.70 -8.08 6.65
N SER A 116 19.63 -7.83 7.39
CA SER A 116 18.80 -8.84 8.03
C SER A 116 17.39 -8.78 7.47
N VAL A 117 16.89 -9.90 6.94
CA VAL A 117 15.48 -10.07 6.56
C VAL A 117 14.94 -11.27 7.30
N SER A 118 13.88 -11.09 8.07
CA SER A 118 13.33 -12.15 8.92
C SER A 118 11.86 -11.92 9.22
N ASN A 119 11.23 -12.92 9.82
CA ASN A 119 9.95 -12.72 10.50
C ASN A 119 10.18 -12.26 11.97
N LEU A 120 9.12 -12.06 12.75
CA LEU A 120 9.17 -11.56 14.13
C LEU A 120 10.03 -12.45 15.03
N ALA A 121 9.90 -13.77 14.88
CA ALA A 121 10.60 -14.73 15.73
C ALA A 121 12.12 -14.71 15.61
N ASN A 122 12.63 -14.32 14.43
CA ASN A 122 14.06 -14.32 14.12
C ASN A 122 14.65 -12.90 14.05
N ALA A 123 13.86 -11.87 14.34
CA ALA A 123 14.29 -10.48 14.28
C ALA A 123 15.18 -10.09 15.48
N GLN A 124 16.06 -9.12 15.23
CA GLN A 124 16.96 -8.57 16.25
C GLN A 124 16.17 -7.80 17.32
N LYS A 125 16.38 -8.13 18.59
CA LYS A 125 15.56 -7.64 19.71
C LYS A 125 15.62 -6.11 19.87
N ASP A 126 16.80 -5.53 19.70
CA ASP A 126 17.03 -4.09 19.77
C ASP A 126 16.29 -3.33 18.66
N VAL A 127 16.29 -3.86 17.44
CA VAL A 127 15.50 -3.30 16.32
C VAL A 127 14.02 -3.27 16.67
N LEU A 128 13.47 -4.38 17.16
CA LEU A 128 12.06 -4.45 17.57
C LEU A 128 11.74 -3.47 18.69
N VAL A 129 12.58 -3.39 19.73
CA VAL A 129 12.36 -2.52 20.89
C VAL A 129 12.41 -1.04 20.49
N ASN A 130 13.28 -0.67 19.56
CA ASN A 130 13.50 0.72 19.16
C ASN A 130 12.50 1.22 18.13
N TYR A 131 11.99 0.35 17.24
CA TYR A 131 11.24 0.79 16.07
C TYR A 131 9.82 0.23 15.95
N LEU A 132 9.52 -0.98 16.42
CA LEU A 132 8.20 -1.59 16.22
C LEU A 132 7.10 -0.89 17.03
N GLY A 133 6.01 -0.51 16.37
CA GLY A 133 4.81 0.04 17.02
C GLY A 133 5.08 1.36 17.75
N LYS A 134 5.93 2.23 17.20
CA LYS A 134 6.24 3.55 17.80
C LYS A 134 5.27 4.65 17.40
N GLU A 135 4.33 4.35 16.51
CA GLU A 135 3.29 5.28 16.09
C GLU A 135 2.49 5.82 17.29
N LYS A 136 2.39 7.16 17.37
CA LYS A 136 1.76 7.84 18.50
C LYS A 136 0.26 8.07 18.28
N THR A 137 -0.16 8.15 17.03
CA THR A 137 -1.53 8.48 16.60
C THR A 137 -2.09 7.38 15.69
N PRO A 138 -2.26 6.14 16.20
CA PRO A 138 -2.88 5.10 15.42
C PRO A 138 -4.35 5.44 15.17
N GLU A 139 -4.83 5.16 13.96
CA GLU A 139 -6.25 5.11 13.68
C GLU A 139 -6.80 3.69 13.96
N PHE A 140 -8.12 3.52 13.84
CA PHE A 140 -8.82 2.29 14.22
C PHE A 140 -8.22 1.01 13.59
N PHE A 141 -7.97 0.99 12.28
CA PHE A 141 -7.42 -0.18 11.58
C PHE A 141 -5.96 -0.46 11.96
N THR A 142 -5.15 0.57 12.18
CA THR A 142 -3.78 0.46 12.70
C THR A 142 -3.79 -0.14 14.11
N ALA A 143 -4.70 0.33 14.96
CA ALA A 143 -4.86 -0.20 16.31
C ALA A 143 -5.31 -1.67 16.31
N LEU A 144 -6.25 -2.03 15.40
CA LEU A 144 -6.62 -3.43 15.17
C LEU A 144 -5.42 -4.28 14.73
N ASN A 145 -4.66 -3.82 13.74
CA ASN A 145 -3.46 -4.52 13.25
C ASN A 145 -2.46 -4.76 14.39
N GLN A 146 -2.18 -3.73 15.20
CA GLN A 146 -1.32 -3.86 16.37
C GLN A 146 -1.89 -4.82 17.43
N ALA A 147 -3.21 -4.85 17.64
CA ALA A 147 -3.85 -5.82 18.53
C ALA A 147 -3.67 -7.27 18.05
N GLY A 148 -3.67 -7.48 16.73
CA GLY A 148 -3.50 -8.76 16.05
C GLY A 148 -2.06 -9.13 15.70
N LEU A 149 -1.08 -8.37 16.20
CA LEU A 149 0.33 -8.50 15.88
C LEU A 149 0.87 -9.88 16.28
N SER A 150 0.88 -10.82 15.34
CA SER A 150 1.27 -12.22 15.58
C SER A 150 2.59 -12.58 14.92
N ASP A 151 2.88 -11.98 13.77
CA ASP A 151 4.16 -12.02 13.09
C ASP A 151 4.42 -10.66 12.41
N VAL A 152 5.66 -10.40 12.03
CA VAL A 152 6.12 -9.15 11.41
C VAL A 152 7.19 -9.47 10.38
N ALA A 153 7.05 -8.97 9.16
CA ALA A 153 8.12 -8.96 8.18
C ALA A 153 9.14 -7.88 8.57
N VAL A 154 10.36 -8.25 8.96
CA VAL A 154 11.39 -7.33 9.42
C VAL A 154 12.52 -7.25 8.40
N ILE A 155 12.82 -6.04 7.95
CA ILE A 155 14.00 -5.71 7.15
C ILE A 155 14.83 -4.71 7.96
N HIS A 156 16.07 -5.06 8.26
CA HIS A 156 17.04 -4.15 8.88
C HIS A 156 18.30 -4.07 8.01
N VAL A 157 18.65 -2.86 7.60
CA VAL A 157 19.85 -2.56 6.81
C VAL A 157 20.76 -1.66 7.63
N THR A 158 21.94 -2.18 8.00
CA THR A 158 22.89 -1.48 8.87
C THR A 158 23.56 -0.30 8.16
N ALA A 159 24.17 0.58 8.94
CA ALA A 159 24.75 1.82 8.46
C ALA A 159 25.75 1.61 7.31
N ASN A 160 25.67 2.48 6.31
CA ASN A 160 26.50 2.50 5.10
C ASN A 160 26.45 1.23 4.23
N THR A 161 25.43 0.38 4.41
CA THR A 161 25.22 -0.80 3.58
C THR A 161 24.41 -0.45 2.34
N VAL A 162 24.91 -0.82 1.16
CA VAL A 162 24.19 -0.68 -0.11
C VAL A 162 23.70 -2.05 -0.57
N VAL A 163 22.39 -2.22 -0.65
CA VAL A 163 21.75 -3.46 -1.09
C VAL A 163 21.46 -3.37 -2.59
N THR A 164 22.23 -4.10 -3.41
CA THR A 164 22.11 -4.04 -4.87
C THR A 164 20.91 -4.82 -5.40
N ASN A 165 20.61 -5.97 -4.79
CA ASN A 165 19.47 -6.80 -5.16
C ASN A 165 18.24 -6.37 -4.35
N PRO A 166 17.05 -6.30 -4.97
CA PRO A 166 15.84 -5.96 -4.25
C PRO A 166 15.46 -7.00 -3.18
N ILE A 167 14.83 -6.55 -2.10
CA ILE A 167 14.20 -7.42 -1.10
C ILE A 167 12.69 -7.48 -1.39
N HIS A 168 12.14 -8.68 -1.53
CA HIS A 168 10.73 -8.89 -1.88
C HIS A 168 9.93 -9.44 -0.71
N LEU A 169 9.03 -8.63 -0.17
CA LEU A 169 8.00 -9.05 0.78
C LEU A 169 6.75 -9.43 -0.02
N LEU A 170 6.43 -10.72 -0.02
CA LEU A 170 5.31 -11.28 -0.78
C LEU A 170 4.20 -11.75 0.17
N PHE A 171 3.07 -11.06 0.14
CA PHE A 171 1.86 -11.39 0.90
C PHE A 171 0.82 -11.97 -0.04
N ILE A 172 0.46 -13.23 0.18
CA ILE A 172 -0.49 -13.98 -0.65
C ILE A 172 -1.72 -14.33 0.17
N THR A 173 -2.88 -14.01 -0.37
CA THR A 173 -4.16 -14.52 0.12
C THR A 173 -4.62 -15.67 -0.76
N VAL A 174 -4.96 -16.80 -0.15
CA VAL A 174 -5.68 -17.88 -0.85
C VAL A 174 -7.17 -17.60 -0.73
N VAL A 175 -7.83 -17.44 -1.87
CA VAL A 175 -9.26 -17.15 -1.94
C VAL A 175 -10.05 -18.42 -1.65
N GLU A 176 -10.92 -18.35 -0.65
CA GLU A 176 -11.75 -19.46 -0.17
C GLU A 176 -13.17 -18.96 0.11
N GLU A 177 -14.14 -19.89 0.20
CA GLU A 177 -15.54 -19.57 0.51
C GLU A 177 -15.72 -18.90 1.88
N ILE A 178 -14.91 -19.30 2.87
CA ILE A 178 -15.01 -18.77 4.23
C ILE A 178 -14.23 -17.45 4.29
N PRO A 179 -14.91 -16.30 4.55
CA PRO A 179 -14.25 -15.02 4.57
C PRO A 179 -13.33 -14.89 5.77
N ARG A 180 -12.08 -14.46 5.54
CA ARG A 180 -11.07 -14.34 6.59
C ARG A 180 -10.49 -12.95 6.68
N PHE A 181 -10.01 -12.64 7.87
CA PHE A 181 -9.38 -11.38 8.21
C PHE A 181 -7.88 -11.60 8.44
N TYR A 182 -7.05 -10.88 7.69
CA TYR A 182 -5.59 -10.99 7.69
C TYR A 182 -4.96 -9.66 8.08
N GLN A 183 -3.91 -9.70 8.89
CA GLN A 183 -3.28 -8.51 9.47
C GLN A 183 -1.76 -8.53 9.27
N PRO A 184 -1.26 -8.44 8.03
CA PRO A 184 0.17 -8.36 7.79
C PRO A 184 0.75 -7.08 8.40
N HIS A 185 1.94 -7.20 8.99
CA HIS A 185 2.72 -6.09 9.53
C HIS A 185 4.15 -6.17 8.99
N SER A 186 4.68 -5.07 8.49
CA SER A 186 6.08 -4.95 8.07
C SER A 186 6.81 -3.86 8.84
N LEU A 187 8.06 -4.12 9.20
CA LEU A 187 8.98 -3.16 9.80
C LEU A 187 10.25 -3.09 8.95
N ILE A 188 10.55 -1.90 8.44
CA ILE A 188 11.71 -1.64 7.59
C ILE A 188 12.56 -0.56 8.27
N VAL A 189 13.82 -0.86 8.53
CA VAL A 189 14.77 0.07 9.15
C VAL A 189 16.00 0.17 8.26
N ALA A 190 16.27 1.37 7.76
CA ALA A 190 17.48 1.72 7.03
C ALA A 190 18.31 2.68 7.89
N GLU A 191 19.42 2.18 8.44
CA GLU A 191 20.33 2.98 9.26
C GLU A 191 21.08 4.04 8.43
N THR A 192 21.91 4.84 9.12
CA THR A 192 22.58 6.00 8.52
C THR A 192 23.36 5.60 7.25
N GLY A 193 23.06 6.25 6.14
CA GLY A 193 23.71 6.01 4.84
C GLY A 193 23.39 4.66 4.19
N ALA A 194 22.44 3.88 4.72
CA ALA A 194 21.98 2.64 4.09
C ALA A 194 21.19 2.93 2.81
N SER A 195 21.26 2.03 1.82
CA SER A 195 20.48 2.13 0.57
C SER A 195 19.85 0.79 0.22
N VAL A 196 18.53 0.75 0.01
CA VAL A 196 17.80 -0.49 -0.26
C VAL A 196 16.60 -0.29 -1.19
N ASN A 197 16.32 -1.29 -2.02
CA ASN A 197 15.11 -1.39 -2.83
C ASN A 197 14.22 -2.52 -2.29
N ILE A 198 12.96 -2.20 -2.02
CA ILE A 198 11.99 -3.08 -1.38
C ILE A 198 10.78 -3.21 -2.29
N ILE A 199 10.36 -4.45 -2.54
CA ILE A 199 9.09 -4.74 -3.20
C ILE A 199 8.14 -5.30 -2.16
N GLU A 200 7.06 -4.59 -1.89
CA GLU A 200 5.95 -5.02 -1.07
C GLU A 200 4.80 -5.43 -1.99
N ASN A 201 4.49 -6.72 -2.07
CA ASN A 201 3.56 -7.25 -3.07
C ASN A 201 2.41 -8.01 -2.41
N TYR A 202 1.19 -7.55 -2.63
CA TYR A 202 -0.05 -8.16 -2.18
C TYR A 202 -0.73 -8.83 -3.38
N GLY A 203 -0.91 -10.15 -3.29
CA GLY A 203 -1.50 -10.96 -4.34
C GLY A 203 -2.59 -11.90 -3.82
N ALA A 204 -3.42 -12.39 -4.75
CA ALA A 204 -4.39 -13.43 -4.46
C ALA A 204 -4.16 -14.67 -5.34
N LEU A 205 -4.38 -15.85 -4.76
CA LEU A 205 -4.50 -17.11 -5.48
C LEU A 205 -5.96 -17.54 -5.47
N ALA A 206 -6.54 -17.69 -6.66
CA ALA A 206 -7.92 -18.13 -6.85
C ALA A 206 -7.96 -19.23 -7.93
N GLU A 207 -8.97 -20.10 -7.87
CA GLU A 207 -9.20 -21.14 -8.89
C GLU A 207 -9.61 -20.53 -10.25
N HIS A 208 -10.23 -19.36 -10.22
CA HIS A 208 -10.64 -18.58 -11.40
C HIS A 208 -9.81 -17.30 -11.54
N CYS A 209 -10.04 -16.54 -12.61
CA CYS A 209 -9.39 -15.24 -12.79
C CYS A 209 -9.65 -14.37 -11.54
N SER A 210 -8.59 -13.96 -10.85
CA SER A 210 -8.69 -13.17 -9.62
C SER A 210 -9.41 -11.83 -9.82
N ASP A 211 -9.39 -11.30 -11.05
CA ASP A 211 -10.03 -10.03 -11.37
C ASP A 211 -11.55 -10.16 -11.53
N LEU A 212 -12.07 -11.38 -11.68
CA LEU A 212 -13.51 -11.66 -11.79
C LEU A 212 -14.09 -11.99 -10.40
N PRO A 213 -15.01 -11.18 -9.87
CA PRO A 213 -15.67 -11.44 -8.59
C PRO A 213 -16.47 -12.75 -8.62
N VAL A 214 -16.23 -13.62 -7.64
CA VAL A 214 -16.98 -14.86 -7.39
C VAL A 214 -17.67 -14.86 -6.02
N ASN A 215 -17.64 -13.72 -5.32
CA ASN A 215 -18.20 -13.48 -4.00
C ASN A 215 -17.48 -14.24 -2.87
N TYR A 216 -16.16 -14.43 -2.99
CA TYR A 216 -15.29 -14.99 -1.96
C TYR A 216 -14.45 -13.88 -1.31
N SER A 217 -15.10 -13.11 -0.43
CA SER A 217 -14.49 -11.96 0.22
C SER A 217 -13.50 -12.33 1.31
N TYR A 218 -12.51 -11.48 1.51
CA TYR A 218 -11.60 -11.49 2.63
C TYR A 218 -11.18 -10.05 2.92
N PHE A 219 -10.57 -9.82 4.08
CA PHE A 219 -10.09 -8.51 4.47
C PHE A 219 -8.60 -8.56 4.84
N THR A 220 -7.78 -7.82 4.09
CA THR A 220 -6.39 -7.54 4.41
C THR A 220 -6.29 -6.15 5.05
N ASN A 221 -5.90 -6.09 6.33
CA ASN A 221 -5.57 -4.87 7.05
C ASN A 221 -4.07 -4.79 7.25
N ALA A 222 -3.35 -4.04 6.41
CA ALA A 222 -1.90 -4.03 6.35
C ALA A 222 -1.29 -2.79 7.01
N VAL A 223 -0.20 -2.98 7.77
CA VAL A 223 0.60 -1.88 8.34
C VAL A 223 2.07 -2.06 7.97
N THR A 224 2.69 -1.00 7.44
CA THR A 224 4.12 -0.99 7.11
C THR A 224 4.78 0.23 7.76
N GLU A 225 5.73 -0.01 8.66
CA GLU A 225 6.53 1.02 9.33
C GLU A 225 7.91 1.10 8.67
N ILE A 226 8.32 2.30 8.22
CA ILE A 226 9.60 2.53 7.53
C ILE A 226 10.37 3.65 8.22
N TYR A 227 11.56 3.34 8.72
CA TYR A 227 12.45 4.29 9.36
C TYR A 227 13.70 4.48 8.50
N LEU A 228 13.91 5.71 8.04
CA LEU A 228 15.11 6.11 7.32
C LEU A 228 15.93 7.01 8.24
N GLU A 229 17.08 6.52 8.69
CA GLU A 229 18.03 7.35 9.44
C GLU A 229 18.77 8.33 8.52
N ALA A 230 19.71 9.09 9.07
CA ALA A 230 20.37 10.16 8.32
C ALA A 230 21.05 9.66 7.04
N ASN A 231 20.90 10.37 5.93
CA ASN A 231 21.46 10.02 4.61
C ASN A 231 20.99 8.68 4.01
N ALA A 232 20.07 7.96 4.65
CA ALA A 232 19.55 6.69 4.15
C ALA A 232 18.66 6.87 2.91
N GLU A 233 18.58 5.82 2.09
CA GLU A 233 17.78 5.80 0.87
C GLU A 233 16.96 4.53 0.76
N VAL A 234 15.64 4.68 0.62
CA VAL A 234 14.72 3.56 0.42
C VAL A 234 13.89 3.81 -0.82
N ILE A 235 13.99 2.88 -1.79
CA ILE A 235 13.06 2.78 -2.91
C ILE A 235 12.06 1.68 -2.57
N HIS A 236 10.83 2.06 -2.27
CA HIS A 236 9.75 1.18 -1.92
C HIS A 236 8.80 1.05 -3.12
N THR A 237 8.63 -0.16 -3.66
CA THR A 237 7.64 -0.45 -4.69
C THR A 237 6.52 -1.28 -4.08
N ARG A 238 5.33 -0.69 -3.94
CA ARG A 238 4.15 -1.36 -3.39
C ARG A 238 3.21 -1.76 -4.52
N VAL A 239 2.89 -3.05 -4.62
CA VAL A 239 1.98 -3.59 -5.63
C VAL A 239 0.81 -4.28 -4.94
N GLN A 240 -0.40 -3.83 -5.24
CA GLN A 240 -1.63 -4.42 -4.75
C GLN A 240 -2.41 -5.00 -5.93
N ARG A 241 -2.46 -6.34 -6.00
CA ARG A 241 -3.11 -7.12 -7.07
C ARG A 241 -3.87 -8.30 -6.46
N GLU A 242 -4.75 -7.97 -5.52
CA GLU A 242 -5.66 -8.92 -4.88
C GLU A 242 -6.94 -9.14 -5.68
N SER A 243 -7.70 -10.16 -5.31
CA SER A 243 -8.96 -10.55 -5.97
C SER A 243 -9.99 -9.41 -5.99
N GLY A 244 -10.84 -9.36 -7.02
CA GLY A 244 -11.96 -8.42 -7.14
C GLY A 244 -13.01 -8.50 -6.02
N ASP A 245 -12.97 -9.54 -5.18
CA ASP A 245 -13.82 -9.68 -3.98
C ASP A 245 -13.14 -9.23 -2.67
N GLY A 246 -11.83 -8.99 -2.69
CA GLY A 246 -11.03 -8.66 -1.51
C GLY A 246 -11.25 -7.23 -1.04
N PHE A 247 -11.13 -7.01 0.27
CA PHE A 247 -11.00 -5.69 0.88
C PHE A 247 -9.55 -5.50 1.31
N HIS A 248 -8.96 -4.36 0.99
CA HIS A 248 -7.62 -4.00 1.41
C HIS A 248 -7.64 -2.61 2.06
N ILE A 249 -7.22 -2.52 3.32
CA ILE A 249 -6.96 -1.25 3.98
C ILE A 249 -5.51 -1.30 4.45
N GLY A 250 -4.66 -0.51 3.82
CA GLY A 250 -3.24 -0.40 4.13
C GLY A 250 -2.90 0.93 4.77
N ARG A 251 -1.90 0.92 5.65
CA ARG A 251 -1.24 2.14 6.12
C ARG A 251 0.28 1.97 6.04
N THR A 252 0.96 2.91 5.40
CA THR A 252 2.42 3.00 5.47
C THR A 252 2.81 4.24 6.26
N ILE A 253 3.63 4.07 7.27
CA ILE A 253 4.14 5.12 8.16
C ILE A 253 5.64 5.24 7.90
N ILE A 254 6.09 6.45 7.53
CA ILE A 254 7.47 6.72 7.15
C ILE A 254 8.04 7.83 8.03
N GLU A 255 9.17 7.58 8.69
CA GLU A 255 9.97 8.62 9.34
C GLU A 255 11.28 8.84 8.57
N GLN A 256 11.50 10.09 8.14
CA GLN A 256 12.68 10.50 7.37
C GLN A 256 13.63 11.35 8.21
N GLY A 257 14.79 10.80 8.54
CA GLY A 257 15.92 11.50 9.15
C GLY A 257 16.59 12.48 8.19
N ARG A 258 17.52 13.29 8.71
CA ARG A 258 18.24 14.33 7.94
C ARG A 258 18.88 13.78 6.66
N ASP A 259 18.78 14.50 5.54
CA ASP A 259 19.39 14.13 4.25
C ASP A 259 18.91 12.77 3.67
N SER A 260 17.84 12.17 4.20
CA SER A 260 17.32 10.89 3.72
C SER A 260 16.45 11.05 2.47
N ARG A 261 16.38 9.98 1.67
CA ARG A 261 15.66 9.93 0.38
C ARG A 261 14.68 8.75 0.39
N TYR A 262 13.39 9.04 0.24
CA TYR A 262 12.36 8.01 0.15
C TYR A 262 11.64 8.12 -1.20
N THR A 263 11.54 7.01 -1.92
CA THR A 263 10.73 6.92 -3.13
C THR A 263 9.71 5.82 -2.98
N LEU A 264 8.43 6.12 -3.17
CA LEU A 264 7.34 5.15 -3.27
C LEU A 264 6.86 5.04 -4.72
N ASN A 265 6.87 3.82 -5.26
CA ASN A 265 6.18 3.46 -6.49
C ASN A 265 4.98 2.55 -6.12
N GLU A 266 3.78 3.10 -6.09
CA GLU A 266 2.57 2.38 -5.72
C GLU A 266 1.70 2.05 -6.92
N ILE A 267 1.30 0.79 -7.06
CA ILE A 267 0.47 0.27 -8.14
C ILE A 267 -0.71 -0.50 -7.53
N ASN A 268 -1.93 0.02 -7.70
CA ASN A 268 -3.17 -0.58 -7.22
C ASN A 268 -4.01 -1.05 -8.41
N LEU A 269 -4.17 -2.37 -8.54
CA LEU A 269 -4.92 -3.01 -9.63
C LEU A 269 -6.06 -3.89 -9.09
N GLY A 270 -6.01 -4.34 -7.83
CA GLY A 270 -6.94 -5.35 -7.33
C GLY A 270 -8.03 -4.82 -6.41
N ALA A 271 -8.65 -5.77 -5.68
CA ALA A 271 -9.65 -5.55 -4.64
C ALA A 271 -10.99 -4.97 -5.09
N LYS A 272 -12.04 -5.32 -4.34
CA LYS A 272 -13.34 -4.64 -4.38
C LYS A 272 -13.22 -3.22 -3.85
N LEU A 273 -12.49 -3.08 -2.76
CA LEU A 273 -12.12 -1.82 -2.12
C LEU A 273 -10.65 -1.92 -1.74
N CYS A 274 -9.79 -1.09 -2.32
CA CYS A 274 -8.46 -0.85 -1.80
C CYS A 274 -8.38 0.59 -1.27
N ARG A 275 -7.92 0.73 -0.03
CA ARG A 275 -7.53 2.01 0.55
C ARG A 275 -6.09 1.95 1.01
N HIS A 276 -5.32 2.98 0.73
CA HIS A 276 -3.98 3.16 1.27
C HIS A 276 -3.84 4.54 1.94
N ASN A 277 -3.41 4.54 3.19
CA ASN A 277 -3.05 5.75 3.93
C ASN A 277 -1.52 5.84 4.02
N LEU A 278 -0.95 6.93 3.52
CA LEU A 278 0.49 7.22 3.54
C LEU A 278 0.76 8.35 4.52
N ASP A 279 1.54 8.10 5.57
CA ASP A 279 1.99 9.11 6.51
C ASP A 279 3.51 9.28 6.42
N ILE A 280 3.96 10.44 5.97
CA ILE A 280 5.39 10.77 5.84
C ILE A 280 5.74 11.87 6.83
N LEU A 281 6.65 11.59 7.75
CA LEU A 281 7.12 12.54 8.75
C LEU A 281 8.58 12.90 8.52
N GLN A 282 8.82 14.16 8.16
CA GLN A 282 10.17 14.72 8.16
C GLN A 282 10.64 14.95 9.60
N LYS A 283 11.71 14.26 10.00
CA LYS A 283 12.35 14.33 11.33
C LYS A 283 13.69 15.07 11.33
N GLY A 284 14.20 15.39 10.14
CA GLY A 284 15.43 16.16 9.96
C GLY A 284 15.38 17.03 8.71
N GLU A 285 16.36 17.91 8.57
CA GLU A 285 16.46 18.83 7.42
C GLU A 285 16.79 18.08 6.12
N GLN A 286 16.51 18.73 4.98
CA GLN A 286 17.00 18.29 3.67
C GLN A 286 16.52 16.88 3.24
N THR A 287 15.30 16.48 3.62
CA THR A 287 14.73 15.20 3.16
C THR A 287 14.18 15.32 1.75
N GLU A 288 14.27 14.23 0.98
CA GLU A 288 13.62 14.11 -0.33
C GLU A 288 12.59 12.98 -0.30
N THR A 289 11.39 13.28 -0.81
CA THR A 289 10.27 12.34 -0.91
C THR A 289 9.72 12.34 -2.33
N ASN A 290 9.69 11.19 -3.00
CA ASN A 290 9.07 11.02 -4.31
C ASN A 290 7.95 9.98 -4.21
N LEU A 291 6.71 10.36 -4.50
CA LEU A 291 5.54 9.49 -4.45
C LEU A 291 4.94 9.35 -5.85
N HIS A 292 4.97 8.14 -6.40
CA HIS A 292 4.46 7.80 -7.71
C HIS A 292 3.36 6.77 -7.56
N GLY A 293 2.12 7.13 -7.86
CA GLY A 293 0.97 6.24 -7.71
C GLY A 293 0.24 6.00 -9.02
N LEU A 294 -0.19 4.76 -9.26
CA LEU A 294 -1.12 4.38 -10.32
C LEU A 294 -2.23 3.49 -9.74
N ALA A 295 -3.48 3.93 -9.87
CA ALA A 295 -4.65 3.08 -9.68
C ALA A 295 -5.33 2.81 -11.03
N MET A 296 -5.60 1.54 -11.35
CA MET A 296 -6.39 1.17 -12.52
C MET A 296 -7.52 0.22 -12.09
N ILE A 297 -8.74 0.74 -12.11
CA ILE A 297 -9.92 0.09 -11.55
C ILE A 297 -11.08 0.08 -12.54
N THR A 298 -11.92 -0.95 -12.46
CA THR A 298 -13.09 -1.13 -13.32
C THR A 298 -14.30 -1.67 -12.55
N GLY A 299 -15.43 -1.87 -13.23
CA GLY A 299 -16.63 -2.48 -12.64
C GLY A 299 -17.21 -1.63 -11.52
N GLN A 300 -17.20 -2.17 -10.30
CA GLN A 300 -17.66 -1.48 -9.08
C GLN A 300 -16.54 -1.34 -8.04
N GLN A 301 -15.28 -1.44 -8.47
CA GLN A 301 -14.13 -1.30 -7.58
C GLN A 301 -14.02 0.13 -7.05
N THR A 302 -13.48 0.25 -5.84
CA THR A 302 -13.07 1.53 -5.25
C THR A 302 -11.58 1.50 -4.96
N ALA A 303 -10.83 2.49 -5.47
CA ALA A 303 -9.44 2.74 -5.08
C ALA A 303 -9.34 4.08 -4.38
N ASP A 304 -8.75 4.08 -3.21
CA ASP A 304 -8.73 5.23 -2.31
C ASP A 304 -7.30 5.45 -1.78
N THR A 305 -6.69 6.57 -2.14
CA THR A 305 -5.32 6.90 -1.70
C THR A 305 -5.33 8.20 -0.92
N HIS A 306 -4.95 8.11 0.35
CA HIS A 306 -4.73 9.24 1.22
C HIS A 306 -3.22 9.40 1.47
N SER A 307 -2.69 10.60 1.36
CA SER A 307 -1.32 10.91 1.76
C SER A 307 -1.26 12.14 2.66
N ALA A 308 -0.53 12.06 3.76
CA ALA A 308 -0.21 13.16 4.64
C ALA A 308 1.31 13.30 4.75
N ILE A 309 1.84 14.43 4.28
CA ILE A 309 3.27 14.73 4.28
C ILE A 309 3.52 15.89 5.24
N TYR A 310 4.23 15.62 6.33
CA TYR A 310 4.57 16.58 7.37
C TYR A 310 6.01 17.04 7.19
N LEU A 311 6.20 18.15 6.48
CA LEU A 311 7.52 18.74 6.21
C LEU A 311 7.89 19.67 7.38
N ASN A 312 8.27 19.11 8.52
CA ASN A 312 8.45 19.86 9.77
C ASN A 312 9.81 20.59 9.89
N HIS A 313 10.74 20.35 8.96
CA HIS A 313 12.09 20.91 9.00
C HIS A 313 12.44 21.65 7.70
N PRO A 314 13.41 22.58 7.74
CA PRO A 314 13.87 23.27 6.54
C PRO A 314 14.29 22.34 5.39
N HIS A 315 14.24 22.89 4.18
CA HIS A 315 14.77 22.26 2.96
C HIS A 315 14.12 20.93 2.57
N GLY A 316 12.88 20.65 3.02
CA GLY A 316 12.15 19.47 2.58
C GLY A 316 11.79 19.55 1.09
N ILE A 317 12.03 18.47 0.35
CA ILE A 317 11.61 18.29 -1.04
C ILE A 317 10.56 17.18 -1.10
N SER A 318 9.42 17.44 -1.72
CA SER A 318 8.39 16.42 -1.96
C SER A 318 7.82 16.53 -3.36
N ASN A 319 7.79 15.44 -4.12
CA ASN A 319 7.14 15.36 -5.43
C ASN A 319 6.14 14.21 -5.43
N GLN A 320 4.86 14.52 -5.57
CA GLN A 320 3.80 13.53 -5.64
C GLN A 320 3.12 13.57 -7.01
N LEU A 321 3.09 12.44 -7.70
CA LEU A 321 2.33 12.21 -8.91
C LEU A 321 1.43 10.99 -8.72
N HIS A 322 0.13 11.20 -8.63
CA HIS A 322 -0.85 10.13 -8.50
C HIS A 322 -1.76 10.08 -9.73
N LYS A 323 -1.80 8.94 -10.43
CA LYS A 323 -2.62 8.73 -11.61
C LYS A 323 -3.72 7.72 -11.36
N CYS A 324 -4.92 8.01 -11.84
CA CYS A 324 -6.05 7.08 -11.79
C CYS A 324 -6.60 6.83 -13.20
N ILE A 325 -6.84 5.58 -13.54
CA ILE A 325 -7.56 5.15 -14.74
C ILE A 325 -8.82 4.42 -14.25
N VAL A 326 -9.98 4.97 -14.56
CA VAL A 326 -11.24 4.57 -13.92
C VAL A 326 -12.27 4.20 -14.98
N ASP A 327 -12.70 2.94 -14.98
CA ASP A 327 -13.66 2.41 -15.93
C ASP A 327 -14.91 1.81 -15.28
N GLY A 328 -15.92 1.48 -16.07
CA GLY A 328 -17.21 1.00 -15.60
C GLY A 328 -17.91 2.00 -14.69
N SER A 329 -18.32 1.55 -13.50
CA SER A 329 -18.90 2.37 -12.42
C SER A 329 -17.95 2.49 -11.23
N ALA A 330 -16.65 2.28 -11.46
CA ALA A 330 -15.63 2.32 -10.43
C ALA A 330 -15.45 3.73 -9.87
N HIS A 331 -14.83 3.81 -8.70
CA HIS A 331 -14.69 5.05 -7.94
C HIS A 331 -13.25 5.23 -7.46
N ALA A 332 -12.54 6.22 -8.00
CA ALA A 332 -11.24 6.61 -7.48
C ALA A 332 -11.35 7.78 -6.51
N ILE A 333 -10.62 7.71 -5.42
CA ILE A 333 -10.55 8.73 -4.38
C ILE A 333 -9.08 9.06 -4.14
N PHE A 334 -8.75 10.34 -4.16
CA PHE A 334 -7.43 10.84 -3.83
C PHE A 334 -7.55 11.98 -2.82
N ASN A 335 -6.85 11.89 -1.70
CA ASN A 335 -6.70 12.99 -0.75
C ASN A 335 -5.22 13.17 -0.41
N GLY A 336 -4.63 14.28 -0.82
CA GLY A 336 -3.20 14.54 -0.60
C GLY A 336 -3.02 15.81 0.20
N LYS A 337 -2.52 15.69 1.43
CA LYS A 337 -2.26 16.77 2.37
C LYS A 337 -0.76 17.00 2.53
N VAL A 338 -0.34 18.25 2.36
CA VAL A 338 1.04 18.66 2.69
C VAL A 338 1.00 19.76 3.75
N PHE A 339 1.66 19.50 4.87
CA PHE A 339 1.79 20.43 5.99
C PHE A 339 3.20 21.03 5.99
N VAL A 340 3.28 22.35 5.92
CA VAL A 340 4.54 23.11 5.90
C VAL A 340 4.48 24.16 7.01
N PRO A 341 4.77 23.78 8.27
CA PRO A 341 4.74 24.68 9.41
C PRO A 341 5.82 25.76 9.28
N LYS A 342 5.68 26.86 10.04
CA LYS A 342 6.60 28.02 10.02
C LYS A 342 8.11 27.68 10.06
N PRO A 343 8.60 26.67 10.80
CA PRO A 343 10.02 26.31 10.79
C PRO A 343 10.52 25.76 9.45
N ALA A 344 9.65 25.24 8.58
CA ALA A 344 9.99 24.50 7.37
C ALA A 344 10.31 25.39 6.17
N GLN A 345 11.24 26.32 6.37
CA GLN A 345 11.68 27.26 5.35
C GLN A 345 12.42 26.54 4.22
N LEU A 346 12.40 27.14 3.02
CA LEU A 346 13.05 26.63 1.82
C LEU A 346 12.52 25.25 1.38
N THR A 347 11.30 24.92 1.79
CA THR A 347 10.56 23.75 1.32
C THR A 347 10.21 23.88 -0.16
N ASN A 348 10.34 22.79 -0.91
CA ASN A 348 9.87 22.66 -2.29
C ASN A 348 8.94 21.43 -2.42
N ALA A 349 7.63 21.65 -2.51
CA ALA A 349 6.64 20.60 -2.58
C ALA A 349 5.78 20.72 -3.84
N SER A 350 5.60 19.63 -4.58
CA SER A 350 4.67 19.55 -5.71
C SER A 350 3.75 18.33 -5.57
N GLN A 351 2.47 18.53 -5.87
CA GLN A 351 1.46 17.47 -5.85
C GLN A 351 0.59 17.52 -7.10
N LEU A 352 0.60 16.45 -7.90
CA LEU A 352 -0.20 16.35 -9.11
C LEU A 352 -1.03 15.07 -9.10
N ASN A 353 -2.34 15.22 -9.23
CA ASN A 353 -3.26 14.11 -9.43
C ASN A 353 -3.88 14.17 -10.84
N ARG A 354 -3.67 13.13 -11.65
CA ARG A 354 -4.22 13.04 -13.02
C ARG A 354 -5.20 11.88 -13.10
N ASN A 355 -6.42 12.14 -13.49
CA ASN A 355 -7.47 11.13 -13.54
C ASN A 355 -8.03 11.02 -14.95
N LEU A 356 -8.07 9.80 -15.46
CA LEU A 356 -8.61 9.44 -16.76
C LEU A 356 -9.87 8.59 -16.55
N LEU A 357 -11.03 9.15 -16.86
CA LEU A 357 -12.30 8.44 -16.85
C LEU A 357 -12.51 7.82 -18.21
N ILE A 358 -12.70 6.50 -18.21
CA ILE A 358 -12.89 5.72 -19.42
C ILE A 358 -14.39 5.56 -19.72
N SER A 359 -15.19 5.39 -18.67
CA SER A 359 -16.65 5.25 -18.77
C SER A 359 -17.39 6.45 -18.18
N ASN A 360 -18.58 6.74 -18.70
CA ASN A 360 -19.45 7.84 -18.20
C ASN A 360 -19.95 7.63 -16.77
N LYS A 361 -19.95 6.39 -16.27
CA LYS A 361 -20.36 6.05 -14.90
C LYS A 361 -19.18 6.04 -13.90
N ALA A 362 -17.94 6.18 -14.40
CA ALA A 362 -16.76 6.26 -13.57
C ALA A 362 -16.81 7.52 -12.70
N ARG A 363 -16.30 7.42 -11.47
CA ARG A 363 -16.30 8.53 -10.51
C ARG A 363 -14.91 8.79 -9.99
N VAL A 364 -14.61 10.07 -9.80
CA VAL A 364 -13.36 10.54 -9.19
C VAL A 364 -13.69 11.60 -8.16
N ASN A 365 -13.16 11.44 -6.95
CA ASN A 365 -13.13 12.48 -5.93
C ASN A 365 -11.67 12.76 -5.59
N THR A 366 -11.21 13.99 -5.87
CA THR A 366 -9.84 14.40 -5.61
C THR A 366 -9.82 15.64 -4.74
N LYS A 367 -9.07 15.58 -3.63
CA LYS A 367 -8.94 16.64 -2.63
C LYS A 367 -7.45 16.88 -2.34
N PRO A 368 -6.73 17.63 -3.18
CA PRO A 368 -5.38 18.09 -2.85
C PRO A 368 -5.42 19.27 -1.88
N GLU A 369 -4.69 19.21 -0.77
CA GLU A 369 -4.71 20.18 0.31
C GLU A 369 -3.28 20.63 0.66
N LEU A 370 -3.08 21.95 0.80
CA LEU A 370 -1.82 22.53 1.25
C LEU A 370 -2.08 23.37 2.50
N GLN A 371 -1.38 23.07 3.58
CA GLN A 371 -1.40 23.84 4.82
C GLN A 371 -0.03 24.44 5.07
N ILE A 372 0.18 25.66 4.56
CA ILE A 372 1.48 26.32 4.54
C ILE A 372 1.45 27.54 5.46
N THR A 373 2.36 27.57 6.42
CA THR A 373 2.59 28.73 7.31
C THR A 373 4.03 29.24 7.26
N ALA A 374 4.92 28.57 6.53
CA ALA A 374 6.25 29.07 6.21
C ALA A 374 6.21 30.05 5.03
N ASP A 375 6.95 31.16 5.14
CA ASP A 375 6.92 32.23 4.14
C ASP A 375 7.78 31.92 2.90
N ASN A 376 9.00 31.39 3.08
CA ASN A 376 9.96 31.20 1.99
C ASN A 376 9.90 29.77 1.47
N VAL A 377 8.86 29.44 0.70
CA VAL A 377 8.63 28.08 0.16
C VAL A 377 8.17 28.12 -1.29
N LYS A 378 8.32 26.98 -1.98
CA LYS A 378 7.73 26.73 -3.30
C LYS A 378 6.81 25.53 -3.18
N CYS A 379 5.51 25.78 -3.12
CA CYS A 379 4.53 24.71 -3.03
C CYS A 379 3.51 24.85 -4.16
N SER A 380 3.21 23.75 -4.85
CA SER A 380 2.18 23.70 -5.87
C SER A 380 1.36 22.44 -5.75
N HIS A 381 0.09 22.54 -6.12
CA HIS A 381 -0.75 21.37 -6.31
C HIS A 381 -1.58 21.50 -7.60
N GLY A 382 -2.00 20.38 -8.15
CA GLY A 382 -2.85 20.33 -9.33
C GLY A 382 -3.64 19.03 -9.37
N ALA A 383 -4.87 19.12 -9.86
CA ALA A 383 -5.70 17.97 -10.15
C ALA A 383 -6.32 18.12 -11.54
N THR A 384 -6.33 17.05 -12.31
CA THR A 384 -6.98 17.00 -13.63
C THR A 384 -7.92 15.80 -13.67
N ILE A 385 -9.09 16.01 -14.28
CA ILE A 385 -10.08 14.98 -14.54
C ILE A 385 -10.39 15.09 -16.03
N SER A 386 -10.11 14.03 -16.77
CA SER A 386 -10.18 14.01 -18.23
C SER A 386 -10.83 12.71 -18.72
N GLN A 387 -11.31 12.72 -19.95
CA GLN A 387 -11.66 11.52 -20.70
C GLN A 387 -10.64 11.34 -21.83
N LEU A 388 -10.74 10.24 -22.57
CA LEU A 388 -9.97 10.12 -23.81
C LEU A 388 -10.47 11.13 -24.84
N GLU A 389 -9.57 11.97 -25.34
CA GLU A 389 -9.92 13.02 -26.29
C GLU A 389 -10.33 12.41 -27.64
N ALA A 390 -11.46 12.88 -28.18
CA ALA A 390 -12.01 12.37 -29.44
C ALA A 390 -11.05 12.61 -30.63
N ASP A 391 -10.32 13.72 -30.62
CA ASP A 391 -9.35 14.06 -31.65
C ASP A 391 -8.13 13.12 -31.62
N ASP A 392 -7.64 12.74 -30.43
CA ASP A 392 -6.53 11.78 -30.28
C ASP A 392 -6.96 10.39 -30.77
N LEU A 393 -8.17 9.96 -30.39
CA LEU A 393 -8.75 8.70 -30.87
C LEU A 393 -8.95 8.71 -32.39
N PHE A 394 -9.53 9.78 -32.94
CA PHE A 394 -9.75 9.92 -34.38
C PHE A 394 -8.42 9.95 -35.15
N TYR A 395 -7.41 10.64 -34.63
CA TYR A 395 -6.09 10.68 -35.22
C TYR A 395 -5.49 9.27 -35.32
N LEU A 396 -5.50 8.51 -34.23
CA LEU A 396 -4.99 7.13 -34.20
C LEU A 396 -5.79 6.21 -35.14
N GLN A 397 -7.11 6.32 -35.18
CA GLN A 397 -7.97 5.55 -36.09
C GLN A 397 -7.71 5.89 -37.56
N SER A 398 -7.46 7.16 -37.88
CA SER A 398 -7.11 7.60 -39.25
C SER A 398 -5.79 6.98 -39.75
N ARG A 399 -4.94 6.50 -38.84
CA ARG A 399 -3.71 5.76 -39.14
C ARG A 399 -3.90 4.24 -39.20
N GLY A 400 -5.14 3.77 -39.16
CA GLY A 400 -5.49 2.36 -39.35
C GLY A 400 -5.60 1.53 -38.07
N LEU A 401 -5.53 2.15 -36.89
CA LEU A 401 -5.82 1.45 -35.63
C LEU A 401 -7.33 1.28 -35.43
N SER A 402 -7.75 0.16 -34.85
CA SER A 402 -9.14 0.04 -34.39
C SER A 402 -9.38 1.01 -33.22
N ALA A 403 -10.65 1.30 -32.93
CA ALA A 403 -11.00 2.12 -31.78
C ALA A 403 -10.46 1.53 -30.46
N ASP A 404 -10.53 0.21 -30.31
CA ASP A 404 -10.03 -0.49 -29.12
C ASP A 404 -8.51 -0.37 -29.01
N THR A 405 -7.77 -0.62 -30.09
CA THR A 405 -6.31 -0.48 -30.09
C THR A 405 -5.87 0.96 -29.84
N ALA A 406 -6.58 1.95 -30.38
CA ALA A 406 -6.31 3.36 -30.12
C ALA A 406 -6.55 3.72 -28.64
N ARG A 407 -7.65 3.25 -28.05
CA ARG A 407 -7.96 3.41 -26.62
C ARG A 407 -6.89 2.76 -25.74
N SER A 408 -6.55 1.49 -25.99
CA SER A 408 -5.52 0.80 -25.21
C SER A 408 -4.17 1.50 -25.31
N LEU A 409 -3.77 1.99 -26.50
CA LEU A 409 -2.52 2.73 -26.67
C LEU A 409 -2.46 4.01 -25.81
N LEU A 410 -3.56 4.76 -25.74
CA LEU A 410 -3.62 5.97 -24.91
C LEU A 410 -3.60 5.64 -23.41
N ILE A 411 -4.27 4.56 -22.99
CA ILE A 411 -4.24 4.06 -21.60
C ILE A 411 -2.82 3.60 -21.22
N ASP A 412 -2.15 2.86 -22.11
CA ASP A 412 -0.78 2.40 -21.94
C ASP A 412 0.17 3.61 -21.82
N ALA A 413 0.05 4.61 -22.71
CA ALA A 413 0.85 5.82 -22.63
C ALA A 413 0.61 6.60 -21.32
N PHE A 414 -0.63 6.65 -20.84
CA PHE A 414 -0.97 7.32 -19.58
C PHE A 414 -0.34 6.62 -18.37
N SER A 415 -0.39 5.28 -18.32
CA SER A 415 0.19 4.48 -17.24
C SER A 415 1.72 4.38 -17.28
N ALA A 416 2.32 4.39 -18.48
CA ALA A 416 3.75 4.21 -18.70
C ALA A 416 4.62 5.22 -17.93
N GLU A 417 4.15 6.45 -17.72
CA GLU A 417 4.88 7.47 -16.94
C GLU A 417 5.17 7.01 -15.51
N ILE A 418 4.24 6.30 -14.87
CA ILE A 418 4.42 5.75 -13.51
C ILE A 418 5.20 4.44 -13.57
N LEU A 419 4.84 3.54 -14.50
CA LEU A 419 5.53 2.25 -14.62
C LEU A 419 7.03 2.44 -14.89
N ALA A 420 7.43 3.44 -15.67
CA ALA A 420 8.83 3.76 -15.94
C ALA A 420 9.64 4.16 -14.69
N LYS A 421 8.98 4.60 -13.60
CA LYS A 421 9.63 4.94 -12.32
C LYS A 421 10.03 3.72 -11.50
N ILE A 422 9.43 2.55 -11.78
CA ILE A 422 9.78 1.30 -11.12
C ILE A 422 11.17 0.86 -11.60
N PRO A 423 12.13 0.62 -10.68
CA PRO A 423 13.50 0.29 -11.05
C PRO A 423 13.68 -1.14 -11.59
N LEU A 424 12.75 -2.06 -11.28
CA LEU A 424 12.81 -3.46 -11.70
C LEU A 424 12.14 -3.68 -13.05
N GLU A 425 12.93 -4.07 -14.06
CA GLU A 425 12.42 -4.31 -15.41
C GLU A 425 11.44 -5.49 -15.46
N SER A 426 11.72 -6.60 -14.76
CA SER A 426 10.83 -7.76 -14.74
C SER A 426 9.44 -7.41 -14.19
N LEU A 427 9.41 -6.56 -13.15
CA LEU A 427 8.18 -6.07 -12.54
C LEU A 427 7.46 -5.08 -13.47
N ARG A 428 8.19 -4.15 -14.12
CA ARG A 428 7.61 -3.24 -15.12
C ARG A 428 6.91 -3.98 -16.24
N GLN A 429 7.56 -4.99 -16.82
CA GLN A 429 6.98 -5.78 -17.91
C GLN A 429 5.73 -6.51 -17.45
N ARG A 430 5.76 -7.15 -16.28
CA ARG A 430 4.60 -7.85 -15.72
C ARG A 430 3.44 -6.90 -15.43
N LEU A 431 3.70 -5.73 -14.86
CA LEU A 431 2.65 -4.73 -14.60
C LEU A 431 2.10 -4.13 -15.90
N GLY A 432 2.95 -3.90 -16.90
CA GLY A 432 2.51 -3.48 -18.24
C GLY A 432 1.57 -4.50 -18.88
N GLN A 433 1.86 -5.80 -18.75
CA GLN A 433 0.93 -6.85 -19.18
C GLN A 433 -0.40 -6.82 -18.42
N CYS A 434 -0.38 -6.57 -17.11
CA CYS A 434 -1.60 -6.42 -16.32
C CYS A 434 -2.45 -5.20 -16.77
N VAL A 435 -1.80 -4.07 -17.06
CA VAL A 435 -2.48 -2.87 -17.60
C VAL A 435 -3.09 -3.17 -18.97
N ALA A 436 -2.33 -3.79 -19.88
CA ALA A 436 -2.80 -4.14 -21.21
C ALA A 436 -4.02 -5.08 -21.15
N CYS A 437 -3.97 -6.10 -20.28
CA CYS A 437 -5.07 -7.04 -20.06
C CYS A 437 -6.39 -6.33 -19.67
N ARG A 438 -6.29 -5.24 -18.91
CA ARG A 438 -7.45 -4.46 -18.41
C ARG A 438 -7.89 -3.34 -19.34
N SER A 439 -7.15 -3.10 -20.42
CA SER A 439 -7.42 -2.02 -21.39
C SER A 439 -8.21 -2.48 -22.61
N VAL A 440 -8.49 -3.79 -22.72
CA VAL A 440 -9.09 -4.45 -23.89
C VAL A 440 -10.59 -4.78 -23.67
N GLU A 441 -11.12 -4.57 -22.46
CA GLU A 441 -12.53 -4.81 -22.13
C GLU A 441 -13.47 -3.60 -22.34
#